data_AF-A0A1J0QZM1-F1
#
_entry.id   AF-A0A1J0QZM1-F1
#
_cell.length_a   1.000
_cell.length_b   1.000
_cell.length_c   1.000
_cell.angle_alpha   90.00
_cell.angle_beta   90.00
_cell.angle_gamma   90.00
#
_symmetry.space_group_name_H-M   'P 1'
#
loop_
_entity.id
_entity.type
_entity.pdbx_description
1 polymer ?
#
loop_
_entity_poly.entity_id
_entity_poly.type
_entity_poly.pdbx_seq_one_letter_code
_entity_poly.pdbx_strand_id
1 'polypeptide(L)'
;MYSRFMNDPLDEEYLVSPGIVGSYADGEIPAEEIEVREAVIRFKVTGDQVLSMNLFHRLFHYQRYSEVRASFNKSRLALENVVNRSPFHKAAMRRIYSDLPEQSIARRVLVDFIG
;
A
#
# COMPACT_ATOMS: atom_id res chain seq x y z
N MET A 1 7.30 -25.01 -1.96
CA MET A 1 6.25 -25.18 -0.94
C MET A 1 5.83 -23.78 -0.57
N TYR A 2 4.62 -23.36 -0.95
CA TYR A 2 4.17 -22.01 -0.63
C TYR A 2 3.68 -21.94 0.82
N SER A 3 3.80 -20.74 1.36
CA SER A 3 3.84 -20.37 2.77
C SER A 3 2.54 -20.67 3.54
N ARG A 4 2.56 -20.52 4.86
CA ARG A 4 1.34 -20.50 5.70
C ARG A 4 0.32 -19.42 5.30
N PHE A 5 0.74 -18.43 4.52
CA PHE A 5 -0.09 -17.30 4.12
C PHE A 5 -0.81 -17.48 2.77
N MET A 6 -0.29 -18.29 1.86
CA MET A 6 -0.85 -18.47 0.50
C MET A 6 -0.37 -19.78 -0.14
N ASN A 7 -1.21 -20.37 -0.99
CA ASN A 7 -0.86 -21.61 -1.71
C ASN A 7 -0.15 -21.33 -3.04
N ASP A 8 -0.40 -20.17 -3.64
CA ASP A 8 0.22 -19.69 -4.87
C ASP A 8 0.54 -18.18 -4.74
N PRO A 9 1.70 -17.70 -5.22
CA PRO A 9 2.02 -16.27 -5.25
C PRO A 9 1.09 -15.42 -6.14
N LEU A 10 0.24 -16.04 -6.96
CA LEU A 10 -0.83 -15.40 -7.73
C LEU A 10 -2.19 -15.43 -7.02
N ASP A 11 -2.32 -16.11 -5.88
CA ASP A 11 -3.56 -16.10 -5.10
C ASP A 11 -3.95 -14.65 -4.76
N GLU A 12 -5.22 -14.29 -4.84
CA GLU A 12 -5.67 -12.91 -4.55
C GLU A 12 -6.17 -12.72 -3.11
N GLU A 13 -6.12 -13.80 -2.31
CA GLU A 13 -6.50 -13.81 -0.90
C GLU A 13 -5.45 -14.53 -0.06
N TYR A 14 -5.32 -14.14 1.22
CA TYR A 14 -4.49 -14.89 2.17
C TYR A 14 -5.29 -16.03 2.80
N LEU A 15 -4.61 -17.14 3.08
CA LEU A 15 -5.11 -18.20 3.96
C LEU A 15 -5.16 -17.74 5.42
N VAL A 16 -4.11 -17.01 5.82
CA VAL A 16 -3.96 -16.41 7.15
C VAL A 16 -3.37 -15.02 6.95
N SER A 17 -3.98 -14.00 7.54
CA SER A 17 -3.49 -12.63 7.44
C SER A 17 -2.06 -12.52 8.01
N PRO A 18 -1.07 -12.09 7.21
CA PRO A 18 0.28 -11.80 7.70
C PRO A 18 0.37 -10.43 8.40
N GLY A 19 -0.71 -9.64 8.46
CA GLY A 19 -0.68 -8.22 8.82
C GLY A 19 0.10 -7.38 7.80
N ILE A 20 0.07 -6.04 7.89
CA ILE A 20 0.79 -5.15 6.96
C ILE A 20 2.27 -4.96 7.34
N VAL A 21 2.56 -4.92 8.64
CA VAL A 21 3.89 -4.69 9.20
C VAL A 21 4.30 -5.94 9.97
N GLY A 22 5.44 -6.51 9.61
CA GLY A 22 5.98 -7.70 10.26
C GLY A 22 7.38 -8.04 9.77
N SER A 23 8.11 -8.81 10.56
CA SER A 23 9.33 -9.47 10.13
C SER A 23 8.95 -10.84 9.59
N TYR A 24 9.18 -11.06 8.30
CA TYR A 24 8.90 -12.33 7.63
C TYR A 24 10.22 -13.04 7.37
N ALA A 25 10.25 -14.36 7.57
CA ALA A 25 11.42 -15.15 7.21
C ALA A 25 11.56 -15.23 5.68
N ASP A 26 12.79 -15.45 5.20
CA ASP A 26 13.06 -15.55 3.77
C ASP A 26 12.18 -16.63 3.12
N GLY A 27 11.42 -16.24 2.09
CA GLY A 27 10.50 -17.11 1.37
C GLY A 27 9.11 -17.31 2.01
N GLU A 28 8.82 -16.74 3.19
CA GLU A 28 7.46 -16.74 3.75
C GLU A 28 6.50 -15.86 2.93
N ILE A 29 7.00 -14.79 2.34
CA ILE A 29 6.25 -13.86 1.50
C ILE A 29 7.07 -13.61 0.22
N PRO A 30 6.43 -13.56 -0.96
CA PRO A 30 7.11 -13.22 -2.21
C PRO A 30 7.80 -11.85 -2.14
N ALA A 31 8.94 -11.71 -2.81
CA ALA A 31 9.68 -10.45 -2.85
C ALA A 31 8.83 -9.30 -3.43
N GLU A 32 8.00 -9.61 -4.43
CA GLU A 32 7.07 -8.68 -5.04
C GLU A 32 6.04 -8.16 -4.05
N GLU A 33 5.60 -9.00 -3.11
CA GLU A 33 4.69 -8.58 -2.07
C GLU A 33 5.38 -7.69 -1.02
N ILE A 34 6.65 -7.94 -0.70
CA ILE A 34 7.45 -7.04 0.15
C ILE A 34 7.55 -5.65 -0.50
N GLU A 35 7.83 -5.58 -1.81
CA GLU A 35 7.87 -4.31 -2.55
C GLU A 35 6.54 -3.56 -2.52
N VAL A 36 5.42 -4.26 -2.73
CA VAL A 36 4.08 -3.66 -2.67
C VAL A 36 3.78 -3.16 -1.26
N ARG A 37 4.10 -3.94 -0.21
CA ARG A 37 3.90 -3.55 1.20
C ARG A 37 4.67 -2.28 1.54
N GLU A 38 5.94 -2.19 1.15
CA GLU A 38 6.73 -0.98 1.35
C GLU A 38 6.11 0.24 0.66
N ALA A 39 5.65 0.07 -0.58
CA ALA A 39 5.01 1.15 -1.33
C ALA A 39 3.68 1.60 -0.66
N VAL A 40 2.86 0.66 -0.20
CA VAL A 40 1.61 0.94 0.53
C VAL A 40 1.89 1.66 1.86
N ILE A 41 2.91 1.25 2.61
CA ILE A 41 3.32 1.92 3.86
C ILE A 41 3.75 3.36 3.58
N ARG A 42 4.60 3.59 2.57
CA ARG A 42 5.03 4.95 2.19
C ARG A 42 3.85 5.81 1.76
N PHE A 43 2.96 5.26 0.94
CA PHE A 43 1.74 5.92 0.52
C PHE A 43 0.87 6.34 1.72
N LYS A 44 0.62 5.41 2.65
CA LYS A 44 -0.12 5.69 3.89
C LYS A 44 0.53 6.80 4.72
N VAL A 45 1.83 6.71 4.99
CA VAL A 45 2.56 7.70 5.79
C VAL A 45 2.45 9.10 5.17
N THR A 46 2.64 9.22 3.85
CA THR A 46 2.48 10.51 3.16
C THR A 46 1.02 10.99 3.14
N GLY A 47 0.05 10.08 3.09
CA GLY A 47 -1.38 10.41 3.18
C GLY A 47 -1.75 10.96 4.56
N ASP A 48 -1.29 10.30 5.63
CA ASP A 48 -1.50 10.74 7.02
C ASP A 48 -0.83 12.12 7.26
N GLN A 49 0.31 12.39 6.63
CA GLN A 49 0.95 13.72 6.64
C GLN A 49 0.10 14.79 5.95
N VAL A 50 -0.54 14.49 4.82
CA VAL A 50 -1.47 15.42 4.16
C VAL A 50 -2.72 15.65 5.01
N LEU A 51 -3.29 14.59 5.60
CA LEU A 51 -4.51 14.66 6.41
C LEU A 51 -4.29 15.40 7.74
N SER A 52 -3.11 15.27 8.35
CA SER A 52 -2.75 16.01 9.57
C SER A 52 -2.47 17.50 9.34
N MET A 53 -2.38 17.97 8.08
CA MET A 53 -2.27 19.40 7.78
C MET A 53 -3.62 20.09 7.95
N ASN A 54 -3.77 20.81 9.06
CA ASN A 54 -4.94 21.62 9.36
C ASN A 54 -5.23 22.68 8.28
N LEU A 55 -6.49 23.13 8.19
CA LEU A 55 -6.96 24.13 7.20
C LEU A 55 -6.10 25.42 7.18
N PHE A 56 -5.57 25.81 8.34
CA PHE A 56 -4.66 26.95 8.49
C PHE A 56 -3.32 26.76 7.76
N HIS A 57 -2.74 25.56 7.74
CA HIS A 57 -1.53 25.30 6.97
C HIS A 57 -1.78 25.33 5.47
N ARG A 58 -2.98 24.92 5.03
CA ARG A 58 -3.39 24.99 3.63
C ARG A 58 -3.56 26.42 3.13
N LEU A 59 -3.98 27.34 4.00
CA LEU A 59 -4.23 28.74 3.65
C LEU A 59 -3.03 29.67 3.88
N PHE A 60 -2.22 29.45 4.92
CA PHE A 60 -1.13 30.35 5.31
C PHE A 60 0.29 29.79 5.10
N HIS A 61 0.44 28.48 4.88
CA HIS A 61 1.73 27.83 4.61
C HIS A 61 1.70 27.03 3.30
N TYR A 62 1.29 27.70 2.23
CA TYR A 62 1.04 27.10 0.92
C TYR A 62 2.25 26.32 0.36
N GLN A 63 3.49 26.81 0.53
CA GLN A 63 4.69 26.10 0.09
C GLN A 63 4.85 24.73 0.77
N ARG A 64 4.75 24.69 2.11
CA ARG A 64 4.84 23.44 2.89
C ARG A 64 3.70 22.48 2.56
N TYR A 65 2.48 23.00 2.35
CA TYR A 65 1.35 22.20 1.90
C TYR A 65 1.59 21.62 0.50
N SER A 66 2.12 22.42 -0.43
CA SER A 66 2.47 21.98 -1.79
C SER A 66 3.54 20.89 -1.77
N GLU A 67 4.56 21.01 -0.94
CA GLU A 67 5.62 20.01 -0.80
C GLU A 67 5.09 18.67 -0.29
N VAL A 68 4.26 18.69 0.76
CA VAL A 68 3.68 17.46 1.32
C VAL A 68 2.69 16.82 0.34
N ARG A 69 1.94 17.63 -0.40
CA ARG A 69 1.08 17.13 -1.48
C ARG A 69 1.88 16.56 -2.66
N ALA A 70 3.01 17.17 -3.01
CA ALA A 70 3.91 16.62 -4.02
C ALA A 70 4.52 15.28 -3.58
N SER A 71 4.90 15.17 -2.31
CA SER A 71 5.37 13.91 -1.70
C SER A 71 4.31 12.81 -1.78
N PHE A 72 3.06 13.13 -1.46
CA PHE A 72 1.93 12.21 -1.59
C PHE A 72 1.67 11.78 -3.05
N ASN A 73 1.70 12.73 -4.00
CA ASN A 73 1.53 12.37 -5.41
C ASN A 73 2.67 11.47 -5.91
N LYS A 74 3.91 11.72 -5.45
CA LYS A 74 5.07 10.88 -5.77
C LYS A 74 4.93 9.47 -5.20
N SER A 75 4.45 9.32 -3.97
CA SER A 75 4.23 8.00 -3.36
C SER A 75 3.08 7.24 -4.04
N ARG A 76 2.01 7.95 -4.46
CA ARG A 76 0.92 7.39 -5.28
C ARG A 76 1.45 6.82 -6.60
N LEU A 77 2.21 7.61 -7.36
CA LEU A 77 2.81 7.17 -8.62
C LEU A 77 3.80 6.01 -8.42
N ALA A 78 4.57 6.02 -7.33
CA ALA A 78 5.47 4.93 -7.00
C ALA A 78 4.71 3.62 -6.72
N LEU A 79 3.62 3.69 -5.96
CA LEU A 79 2.75 2.54 -5.70
C LEU A 79 2.15 2.00 -7.00
N GLU A 80 1.59 2.88 -7.84
CA GLU A 80 1.04 2.50 -9.14
C GLU A 80 2.07 1.79 -10.04
N ASN A 81 3.30 2.32 -10.09
CA ASN A 81 4.39 1.71 -10.85
C ASN A 81 4.83 0.34 -10.31
N VAL A 82 4.83 0.15 -8.99
CA VAL A 82 5.17 -1.13 -8.36
C VAL A 82 4.08 -2.17 -8.63
N VAL A 83 2.82 -1.81 -8.42
CA VAL A 83 1.67 -2.72 -8.62
C VAL A 83 1.59 -3.18 -10.08
N ASN A 84 1.87 -2.30 -11.03
CA ASN A 84 1.83 -2.63 -12.46
C ASN A 84 3.13 -3.23 -13.00
N ARG A 85 4.12 -3.51 -12.15
CA ARG A 85 5.42 -4.06 -12.58
C ARG A 85 5.33 -5.50 -13.07
N SER A 86 4.52 -6.34 -12.42
CA SER A 86 4.29 -7.72 -12.83
C SER A 86 2.96 -8.27 -12.30
N PRO A 87 2.47 -9.40 -12.85
CA PRO A 87 1.25 -10.05 -12.33
C PRO A 87 1.33 -10.42 -10.85
N PHE A 88 2.52 -10.77 -10.34
CA PHE A 88 2.73 -11.10 -8.93
C PHE A 88 2.57 -9.88 -8.02
N HIS A 89 3.02 -8.69 -8.44
CA HIS A 89 2.79 -7.44 -7.70
C HIS A 89 1.29 -7.11 -7.63
N LYS A 90 0.57 -7.37 -8.73
CA LYS A 90 -0.87 -7.14 -8.80
C LYS A 90 -1.66 -8.09 -7.89
N ALA A 91 -1.30 -9.38 -7.90
CA ALA A 91 -1.86 -10.37 -7.00
C ALA A 91 -1.57 -10.02 -5.53
N ALA A 92 -0.34 -9.60 -5.21
CA ALA A 92 0.03 -9.11 -3.88
C ALA A 92 -0.82 -7.92 -3.43
N MET A 93 -1.03 -6.93 -4.32
CA MET A 93 -1.88 -5.78 -4.04
C MET A 93 -3.33 -6.19 -3.77
N ARG A 94 -3.85 -7.16 -4.53
CA ARG A 94 -5.20 -7.73 -4.32
C ARG A 94 -5.31 -8.46 -2.99
N ARG A 95 -4.32 -9.29 -2.63
CA ARG A 95 -4.27 -9.94 -1.30
C ARG A 95 -4.30 -8.92 -0.18
N ILE A 96 -3.42 -7.92 -0.24
CA ILE A 96 -3.35 -6.83 0.74
C ILE A 96 -4.69 -6.11 0.86
N TYR A 97 -5.36 -5.84 -0.27
CA TYR A 97 -6.67 -5.20 -0.27
C TYR A 97 -7.76 -6.07 0.35
N SER A 98 -7.80 -7.35 -0.03
CA SER A 98 -8.80 -8.32 0.46
C SER A 98 -8.73 -8.47 1.97
N ASP A 99 -7.52 -8.40 2.55
CA ASP A 99 -7.26 -8.47 3.99
C ASP A 99 -7.76 -7.26 4.79
N LEU A 100 -7.95 -6.10 4.14
CA LEU A 100 -8.37 -4.88 4.84
C LEU A 100 -9.86 -4.90 5.18
N PRO A 101 -10.29 -4.42 6.37
CA PRO A 101 -11.71 -4.33 6.70
C PRO A 101 -12.47 -3.48 5.68
N GLU A 102 -13.68 -3.93 5.29
CA GLU A 102 -14.50 -3.29 4.25
C GLU A 102 -14.73 -1.79 4.49
N GLN A 103 -14.96 -1.43 5.75
CA GLN A 103 -15.23 -0.07 6.19
C GLN A 103 -13.99 0.84 6.32
N SER A 104 -12.78 0.27 6.20
CA SER A 104 -11.53 1.02 6.41
C SER A 104 -11.28 2.06 5.31
N ILE A 105 -10.75 3.22 5.70
CA ILE A 105 -10.32 4.27 4.76
C ILE A 105 -9.22 3.72 3.84
N ALA A 106 -8.32 2.88 4.38
CA ALA A 106 -7.27 2.22 3.62
C ALA A 106 -7.84 1.43 2.44
N ARG A 107 -8.84 0.56 2.67
CA ARG A 107 -9.47 -0.22 1.59
C ARG A 107 -10.08 0.68 0.53
N ARG A 108 -10.79 1.75 0.94
CA ARG A 108 -11.38 2.73 0.01
C ARG A 108 -10.37 3.44 -0.87
N VAL A 109 -9.18 3.72 -0.35
CA VAL A 109 -8.13 4.41 -1.14
C VAL A 109 -7.37 3.43 -2.02
N LEU A 110 -7.15 2.20 -1.55
CA LEU A 110 -6.39 1.19 -2.29
C LEU A 110 -7.16 0.59 -3.48
N VAL A 111 -8.49 0.72 -3.53
CA VAL A 111 -9.31 0.24 -4.66
C VAL A 111 -8.87 0.81 -6.01
N ASP A 112 -8.36 2.05 -6.02
CA ASP A 112 -7.87 2.74 -7.22
C ASP A 112 -6.73 2.00 -7.93
N PHE A 113 -6.04 1.08 -7.24
CA PHE A 113 -4.82 0.42 -7.74
C PHE A 113 -5.06 -1.02 -8.19
N ILE A 114 -6.30 -1.53 -8.12
CA ILE A 114 -6.59 -2.98 -8.25
C ILE A 114 -7.16 -3.37 -9.62
N GLY A 115 -7.43 -2.38 -10.46
CA GLY A 115 -8.12 -2.46 -11.76
C GLY A 115 -7.83 -3.69 -12.60
#